data_AF-A0A1A0HBP8-F1
#
_entry.id   AF-A0A1A0HBP8-F1
#
_cell.length_a   1.000
_cell.length_b   1.000
_cell.length_c   1.000
_cell.angle_alpha   90.00
_cell.angle_beta   90.00
_cell.angle_gamma   90.00
#
_symmetry.space_group_name_H-M   'P 1'
#
loop_
_entity.id
_entity.type
_entity.pdbx_description
1 polymer ?
#
loop_
_entity_poly.entity_id
_entity_poly.type
_entity_poly.pdbx_seq_one_letter_code
_entity_poly.pdbx_strand_id
1 'polypeptide(L)'
;DEASGRKPMSKRQKRLREKIPISVLKASATRPQAVEWHDADAPDPYMAVYMKTALNHVAVPLHWQQKKDYLSSKRGMERPPFELPKFIENTGIAEMRNHDPESLKKLQRDRVQPKMGRLDIDYQKLHDAFFKHQTRPRMLAYGELYSEGREKADQYNHDVARMRPGKISLLLRLAVGMLESETAVPPWITVMHELGKPPSYLNLLIPGLD
;
A
#
# COMPACT_ATOMS: atom_id res chain seq x y z
N ASP A 1 0.91 62.11 35.84
CA ASP A 1 0.92 60.64 36.05
C ASP A 1 0.05 59.94 35.04
N GLU A 2 0.65 59.66 33.88
CA GLU A 2 -0.01 58.98 32.75
C GLU A 2 -0.14 57.48 33.05
N ALA A 3 -1.34 57.06 33.43
CA ALA A 3 -1.75 55.67 33.35
C ALA A 3 -1.83 55.28 31.86
N SER A 4 -0.70 54.86 31.29
CA SER A 4 -0.63 54.24 29.97
C SER A 4 -1.47 52.96 29.97
N GLY A 5 -2.74 53.09 29.57
CA GLY A 5 -3.69 52.00 29.43
C GLY A 5 -3.18 50.98 28.43
N ARG A 6 -2.52 49.92 28.92
CA ARG A 6 -2.14 48.76 28.12
C ARG A 6 -3.41 48.20 27.50
N LYS A 7 -3.57 48.38 26.17
CA LYS A 7 -4.68 47.79 25.42
C LYS A 7 -4.76 46.29 25.77
N PRO A 8 -5.94 45.76 26.12
CA PRO A 8 -6.07 44.35 26.43
C PRO A 8 -5.62 43.55 25.21
N MET A 9 -4.69 42.62 25.42
CA MET A 9 -4.14 41.81 24.35
C MET A 9 -5.24 41.01 23.66
N SER A 10 -5.18 40.97 22.33
CA SER A 10 -6.06 40.10 21.54
C SER A 10 -5.85 38.63 21.95
N LYS A 11 -6.92 37.82 21.90
CA LYS A 11 -6.86 36.37 22.15
C LYS A 11 -5.78 35.69 21.29
N ARG A 12 -5.57 36.17 20.06
CA ARG A 12 -4.52 35.67 19.16
C ARG A 12 -3.11 35.99 19.67
N GLN A 13 -2.91 37.20 20.18
CA GLN A 13 -1.62 37.66 20.71
C GLN A 13 -1.28 36.96 22.03
N LYS A 14 -2.29 36.70 22.87
CA LYS A 14 -2.14 35.89 24.08
C LYS A 14 -1.71 34.45 23.75
N ARG A 15 -2.40 33.79 22.79
CA ARG A 15 -2.04 32.44 22.32
C ARG A 15 -0.63 32.36 21.75
N LEU A 16 -0.20 33.33 20.94
CA LEU A 16 1.14 33.31 20.34
C LEU A 16 2.25 33.41 21.40
N ARG A 17 2.02 34.20 22.45
CA ARG A 17 2.97 34.37 23.56
C ARG A 17 3.01 33.17 24.50
N GLU A 18 1.86 32.51 24.69
CA GLU A 18 1.75 31.28 25.50
C GLU A 18 2.10 30.02 24.71
N LYS A 19 2.37 30.14 23.40
CA LYS A 19 2.70 29.03 22.52
C LYS A 19 4.04 28.41 22.94
N ILE A 20 4.02 27.10 23.16
CA ILE A 20 5.20 26.33 23.52
C ILE A 20 6.01 26.05 22.24
N PRO A 21 7.33 26.27 22.24
CA PRO A 21 8.16 25.93 21.09
C PRO A 21 8.22 24.41 20.90
N ILE A 22 8.24 23.97 19.64
CA ILE A 22 8.26 22.54 19.27
C ILE A 22 9.45 21.78 19.89
N SER A 23 10.59 22.44 20.07
CA SER A 23 11.79 21.84 20.68
C SER A 23 11.54 21.39 22.11
N VAL A 24 10.79 22.19 22.90
CA VAL A 24 10.42 21.85 24.28
C VAL A 24 9.43 20.69 24.29
N LEU A 25 8.46 20.69 23.38
CA LEU A 25 7.51 19.57 23.26
C LEU A 25 8.22 18.26 22.89
N LYS A 26 9.15 18.30 21.92
CA LYS A 26 9.98 17.15 21.56
C LYS A 26 10.83 16.67 22.74
N ALA A 27 11.44 17.58 23.50
CA ALA A 27 12.23 17.23 24.68
C ALA A 27 11.39 16.57 25.78
N SER A 28 10.12 16.94 25.93
CA SER A 28 9.21 16.36 26.92
C SER A 28 8.61 15.00 26.52
N ALA A 29 8.68 14.64 25.25
CA ALA A 29 7.99 13.46 24.71
C ALA A 29 8.88 12.21 24.73
N THR A 30 8.30 11.05 25.07
CA THR A 30 9.00 9.75 25.00
C THR A 30 9.38 9.37 23.56
N ARG A 31 8.58 9.81 22.57
CA ARG A 31 8.80 9.56 21.14
C ARG A 31 8.83 10.90 20.37
N PRO A 32 9.96 11.64 20.41
CA PRO A 32 10.07 12.98 19.83
C PRO A 32 9.84 13.03 18.32
N GLN A 33 10.05 11.91 17.61
CA GLN A 33 9.82 11.77 16.18
C GLN A 33 8.33 11.83 15.79
N ALA A 34 7.41 11.54 16.71
CA ALA A 34 5.96 11.63 16.44
C ALA A 34 5.40 13.05 16.60
N VAL A 35 6.15 13.95 17.25
CA VAL A 35 5.73 15.33 17.47
C VAL A 35 5.91 16.13 16.19
N GLU A 36 4.81 16.69 15.71
CA GLU A 36 4.72 17.49 14.49
C GLU A 36 4.62 18.98 14.81
N TRP A 37 4.90 19.82 13.82
CA TRP A 37 4.85 21.28 13.97
C TRP A 37 3.47 21.82 14.35
N HIS A 38 2.40 21.15 13.91
CA HIS A 38 1.02 21.53 14.20
C HIS A 38 0.59 21.18 15.64
N ASP A 39 1.33 20.31 16.35
CA ASP A 39 1.01 19.95 17.73
C ASP A 39 1.25 21.12 18.70
N ALA A 40 2.15 22.03 18.34
CA ALA A 40 2.40 23.26 19.10
C ALA A 40 1.23 24.25 19.08
N ASP A 41 0.33 24.13 18.11
CA ASP A 41 -0.89 24.96 17.97
C ASP A 41 -2.13 24.31 18.59
N ALA A 42 -2.00 23.12 19.19
CA ALA A 42 -3.09 22.46 19.89
C ALA A 42 -3.55 23.27 21.12
N PRO A 43 -4.84 23.18 21.52
CA PRO A 43 -5.33 23.82 22.74
C PRO A 43 -4.56 23.40 24.00
N ASP A 44 -4.16 22.12 24.06
CA ASP A 44 -3.27 21.56 25.08
C ASP A 44 -2.18 20.74 24.38
N PRO A 45 -1.01 21.34 24.12
CA PRO A 45 0.09 20.67 23.41
C PRO A 45 0.66 19.46 24.15
N TYR A 46 0.75 19.51 25.48
CA TYR A 46 1.32 18.40 26.27
C TYR A 46 0.40 17.19 26.25
N MET A 47 -0.91 17.40 26.45
CA MET A 47 -1.89 16.31 26.39
C MET A 47 -1.98 15.72 24.97
N ALA A 48 -1.98 16.56 23.94
CA ALA A 48 -2.03 16.09 22.55
C ALA A 48 -0.83 15.19 22.21
N VAL A 49 0.38 15.60 22.61
CA VAL A 49 1.60 14.81 22.44
C VAL A 49 1.56 13.54 23.28
N TYR A 50 1.07 13.61 24.52
CA TYR A 50 0.91 12.43 25.38
C TYR A 50 0.02 11.37 24.73
N MET A 51 -1.16 11.76 24.23
CA MET A 51 -2.07 10.84 23.52
C MET A 51 -1.45 10.29 22.23
N LYS A 52 -0.77 11.15 21.45
CA LYS A 52 -0.14 10.76 20.19
C LYS A 52 1.02 9.77 20.40
N THR A 53 1.74 9.90 21.51
CA THR A 53 2.88 9.04 21.86
C THR A 53 2.51 7.83 22.70
N ALA A 54 1.23 7.67 23.05
CA ALA A 54 0.73 6.53 23.79
C ALA A 54 0.93 5.20 23.04
N LEU A 55 1.00 4.11 23.79
CA LEU A 55 1.14 2.78 23.23
C LEU A 55 -0.09 2.44 22.36
N ASN A 56 0.16 1.81 21.21
CA ASN A 56 -0.88 1.42 20.24
C ASN A 56 -1.73 2.59 19.71
N HIS A 57 -1.29 3.84 19.87
CA HIS A 57 -1.96 4.96 19.22
C HIS A 57 -1.81 4.85 17.69
N VAL A 58 -2.94 4.93 16.99
CA VAL A 58 -2.98 4.99 15.52
C VAL A 58 -3.07 6.44 15.09
N ALA A 59 -2.08 6.90 14.32
CA ALA A 59 -2.01 8.29 13.90
C ALA A 59 -3.17 8.71 13.00
N VAL A 60 -3.57 9.98 13.09
CA VAL A 60 -4.58 10.55 12.20
C VAL A 60 -4.03 10.54 10.76
N PRO A 61 -4.80 10.04 9.76
CA PRO A 61 -4.37 10.01 8.37
C PRO A 61 -3.97 11.40 7.83
N LEU A 62 -2.86 11.49 7.09
CA LEU A 62 -2.27 12.74 6.59
C LEU A 62 -3.15 13.60 5.66
N HIS A 63 -4.30 13.09 5.22
CA HIS A 63 -5.17 13.80 4.29
C HIS A 63 -6.00 14.92 4.94
N TRP A 64 -6.08 14.98 6.28
CA TRP A 64 -6.90 15.97 6.99
C TRP A 64 -6.51 17.43 6.69
N GLN A 65 -5.23 17.68 6.40
CA GLN A 65 -4.70 19.01 6.06
C GLN A 65 -4.72 19.31 4.55
N GLN A 66 -5.14 18.36 3.73
CA GLN A 66 -5.16 18.52 2.29
C GLN A 66 -6.44 19.23 1.85
N LYS A 67 -6.31 20.16 0.90
CA LYS A 67 -7.47 20.89 0.35
C LYS A 67 -8.30 20.06 -0.63
N LYS A 68 -7.76 18.92 -1.07
CA LYS A 68 -8.41 18.02 -2.02
C LYS A 68 -9.28 17.02 -1.28
N ASP A 69 -10.40 16.63 -1.89
CA ASP A 69 -11.20 15.52 -1.37
C ASP A 69 -10.34 14.24 -1.37
N TYR A 70 -10.52 13.40 -0.35
CA TYR A 70 -9.62 12.30 -0.02
C TYR A 70 -9.26 11.36 -1.20
N LEU A 71 -10.20 11.09 -2.12
CA LEU A 71 -10.01 10.19 -3.28
C LEU A 71 -10.00 10.90 -4.63
N SER A 72 -9.86 12.22 -4.63
CA SER A 72 -9.98 13.04 -5.85
C SER A 72 -8.88 12.80 -6.88
N SER A 73 -7.68 12.37 -6.47
CA SER A 73 -6.56 12.16 -7.40
C SER A 73 -6.73 10.85 -8.19
N LYS A 74 -7.67 9.99 -7.79
CA LYS A 74 -8.06 8.80 -8.57
C LYS A 74 -9.03 9.12 -9.71
N ARG A 75 -9.51 10.36 -9.82
CA ARG A 75 -10.38 10.77 -10.92
C ARG A 75 -9.60 10.74 -12.24
N GLY A 76 -10.02 9.89 -13.18
CA GLY A 76 -9.37 9.73 -14.48
C GLY A 76 -8.34 8.59 -14.57
N MET A 77 -8.02 7.93 -13.44
CA MET A 77 -7.31 6.65 -13.50
C MET A 77 -8.33 5.52 -13.66
N GLU A 78 -8.21 4.77 -14.76
CA GLU A 78 -8.99 3.57 -14.95
C GLU A 78 -8.54 2.50 -13.94
N ARG A 79 -9.49 2.03 -13.13
CA ARG A 79 -9.26 0.92 -12.21
C ARG A 79 -9.65 -0.36 -12.95
N PRO A 80 -8.82 -1.42 -12.92
CA PRO A 80 -9.24 -2.70 -13.47
C PRO A 80 -10.51 -3.19 -12.74
N PRO A 81 -11.36 -3.97 -13.43
CA PRO A 81 -12.52 -4.58 -12.80
C PRO A 81 -12.09 -5.51 -11.66
N PHE A 82 -13.05 -5.93 -10.85
CA PHE A 82 -12.78 -6.84 -9.75
C PHE A 82 -12.26 -8.19 -10.27
N GLU A 83 -11.07 -8.56 -9.84
CA GLU A 83 -10.46 -9.87 -10.13
C GLU A 83 -10.91 -10.87 -9.06
N LEU A 84 -11.41 -12.04 -9.50
CA LEU A 84 -11.82 -13.09 -8.59
C LEU A 84 -10.59 -13.72 -7.93
N PRO A 85 -10.67 -14.11 -6.64
CA PRO A 85 -9.63 -14.94 -6.05
C PRO A 85 -9.45 -16.24 -6.85
N LYS A 86 -8.20 -16.68 -7.02
CA LYS A 86 -7.84 -17.84 -7.86
C LYS A 86 -8.67 -19.09 -7.59
N PHE A 87 -8.98 -19.39 -6.33
CA PHE A 87 -9.77 -20.58 -5.98
C PHE A 87 -11.24 -20.49 -6.45
N ILE A 88 -11.81 -19.29 -6.58
CA ILE A 88 -13.14 -19.06 -7.17
C ILE A 88 -13.03 -19.03 -8.70
N GLU A 89 -11.99 -18.38 -9.24
CA GLU A 89 -11.72 -18.33 -10.67
C GLU A 89 -11.59 -19.74 -11.29
N ASN A 90 -10.88 -20.65 -10.60
CA ASN A 90 -10.70 -22.05 -10.99
C ASN A 90 -12.01 -22.85 -11.06
N THR A 91 -13.12 -22.34 -10.52
CA THR A 91 -14.44 -22.97 -10.72
C THR A 91 -14.92 -22.83 -12.18
N GLY A 92 -14.35 -21.90 -12.95
CA GLY A 92 -14.75 -21.59 -14.33
C GLY A 92 -15.98 -20.67 -14.40
N ILE A 93 -16.45 -20.15 -13.27
CA ILE A 93 -17.66 -19.32 -13.20
C ILE A 93 -17.57 -18.05 -14.04
N ALA A 94 -16.39 -17.46 -14.16
CA ALA A 94 -16.17 -16.24 -14.93
C ALA A 94 -16.44 -16.48 -16.43
N GLU A 95 -15.92 -17.59 -16.97
CA GLU A 95 -16.09 -17.97 -18.37
C GLU A 95 -17.54 -18.33 -18.68
N MET A 96 -18.20 -19.09 -17.80
CA MET A 96 -19.60 -19.48 -17.98
C MET A 96 -20.57 -18.30 -17.86
N ARG A 97 -20.23 -17.25 -17.11
CA ARG A 97 -21.08 -16.05 -16.97
C ARG A 97 -20.83 -14.98 -18.01
N ASN A 98 -19.66 -14.96 -18.62
CA ASN A 98 -19.34 -14.06 -19.74
C ASN A 98 -20.10 -14.51 -20.99
N HIS A 99 -21.40 -14.26 -21.00
CA HIS A 99 -22.23 -14.35 -22.18
C HIS A 99 -22.36 -12.96 -22.80
N ASP A 100 -22.12 -12.89 -24.12
CA ASP A 100 -22.38 -11.69 -24.91
C ASP A 100 -23.82 -11.22 -24.73
N PRO A 101 -24.07 -9.90 -24.78
CA PRO A 101 -25.42 -9.35 -24.64
C PRO A 101 -26.35 -9.96 -25.70
N GLU A 102 -27.37 -10.69 -25.23
CA GLU A 102 -28.36 -11.31 -26.10
C GLU A 102 -29.30 -10.26 -26.72
N SER A 103 -29.72 -10.49 -27.98
CA SER A 103 -30.69 -9.61 -28.65
C SER A 103 -32.00 -9.48 -27.87
N LEU A 104 -32.60 -8.29 -27.87
CA LEU A 104 -33.89 -8.01 -27.21
C LEU A 104 -35.01 -8.99 -27.59
N LYS A 105 -35.03 -9.47 -28.84
CA LYS A 105 -36.00 -10.48 -29.31
C LYS A 105 -35.80 -11.84 -28.63
N LYS A 106 -34.54 -12.21 -28.34
CA LYS A 106 -34.20 -13.45 -27.64
C LYS A 106 -34.60 -13.37 -26.16
N LEU A 107 -34.29 -12.24 -25.52
CA LEU A 107 -34.70 -11.96 -24.13
C LEU A 107 -36.23 -12.02 -23.93
N GLN A 108 -37.02 -11.47 -24.86
CA GLN A 108 -38.49 -11.54 -24.79
C GLN A 108 -39.03 -12.97 -24.92
N ARG A 109 -38.41 -13.81 -25.75
CA ARG A 109 -38.79 -15.23 -25.89
C ARG A 109 -38.39 -16.04 -24.66
N ASP A 110 -37.16 -15.87 -24.18
CA ASP A 110 -36.64 -16.58 -23.01
C ASP A 110 -37.41 -16.22 -21.72
N ARG A 111 -38.03 -15.03 -21.66
CA ARG A 111 -38.95 -14.65 -20.57
C ARG A 111 -40.21 -15.51 -20.51
N VAL A 112 -40.73 -15.94 -21.66
CA VAL A 112 -41.95 -16.75 -21.75
C VAL A 112 -41.63 -18.25 -21.68
N GLN A 113 -40.50 -18.66 -22.25
CA GLN A 113 -40.02 -20.04 -22.24
C GLN A 113 -38.54 -20.08 -21.85
N PRO A 114 -38.24 -20.16 -20.54
CA PRO A 114 -36.85 -20.13 -20.06
C PRO A 114 -36.13 -21.44 -20.42
N LYS A 115 -34.91 -21.30 -20.90
CA LYS A 115 -33.98 -22.44 -21.05
C LYS A 115 -33.29 -22.67 -19.70
N MET A 116 -33.69 -23.74 -19.02
CA MET A 116 -33.07 -24.15 -17.76
C MET A 116 -31.65 -24.68 -17.99
N GLY A 117 -30.79 -24.61 -16.97
CA GLY A 117 -29.42 -25.17 -17.03
C GLY A 117 -28.38 -24.34 -17.78
N ARG A 118 -28.60 -23.03 -17.98
CA ARG A 118 -27.58 -22.13 -18.60
C ARG A 118 -26.26 -22.07 -17.84
N LEU A 119 -26.31 -22.27 -16.52
CA LEU A 119 -25.16 -22.27 -15.60
C LEU A 119 -25.24 -23.53 -14.76
N ASP A 120 -24.81 -24.65 -15.34
CA ASP A 120 -24.73 -25.92 -14.61
C ASP A 120 -23.30 -26.14 -14.13
N ILE A 121 -23.10 -26.01 -12.83
CA ILE A 121 -21.78 -26.15 -12.18
C ILE A 121 -21.91 -27.24 -11.15
N ASP A 122 -20.99 -28.20 -11.21
CA ASP A 122 -20.94 -29.28 -10.23
C ASP A 122 -20.81 -28.71 -8.81
N TYR A 123 -21.77 -29.06 -7.96
CA TYR A 123 -21.79 -28.70 -6.55
C TYR A 123 -20.52 -29.16 -5.83
N GLN A 124 -19.96 -30.31 -6.21
CA GLN A 124 -18.74 -30.81 -5.59
C GLN A 124 -17.54 -29.90 -5.89
N LYS A 125 -17.48 -29.34 -7.10
CA LYS A 125 -16.44 -28.38 -7.50
C LYS A 125 -16.54 -27.08 -6.68
N LEU A 126 -17.76 -26.59 -6.45
CA LEU A 126 -17.98 -25.41 -5.60
C LEU A 126 -17.60 -25.69 -4.14
N HIS A 127 -18.02 -26.84 -3.61
CA HIS A 127 -17.65 -27.26 -2.27
C HIS A 127 -16.13 -27.32 -2.11
N ASP A 128 -15.43 -28.00 -3.01
CA ASP A 128 -13.98 -28.15 -2.93
C ASP A 128 -13.24 -26.81 -3.09
N ALA A 129 -13.76 -25.88 -3.89
CA ALA A 129 -13.20 -24.53 -4.01
C ALA A 129 -13.20 -23.75 -2.69
N PHE A 130 -14.29 -23.82 -1.93
CA PHE A 130 -14.43 -23.08 -0.65
C PHE A 130 -13.87 -23.82 0.56
N PHE A 131 -13.84 -25.16 0.55
CA PHE A 131 -13.42 -25.94 1.72
C PHE A 131 -12.02 -26.55 1.59
N LYS A 132 -11.56 -26.89 0.38
CA LYS A 132 -10.23 -27.48 0.16
C LYS A 132 -9.22 -26.48 -0.39
N HIS A 133 -9.62 -25.63 -1.33
CA HIS A 133 -8.72 -24.74 -2.07
C HIS A 133 -8.72 -23.29 -1.58
N GLN A 134 -9.44 -22.98 -0.50
CA GLN A 134 -9.51 -21.62 0.03
C GLN A 134 -8.14 -21.10 0.48
N THR A 135 -7.76 -19.94 -0.04
CA THR A 135 -6.53 -19.25 0.35
C THR A 135 -6.85 -18.00 1.16
N ARG A 136 -6.12 -17.78 2.25
CA ARG A 136 -6.27 -16.57 3.06
C ARG A 136 -5.83 -15.33 2.26
N PRO A 137 -6.67 -14.28 2.15
CA PRO A 137 -6.28 -13.05 1.47
C PRO A 137 -5.21 -12.31 2.27
N ARG A 138 -4.50 -11.39 1.60
CA ARG A 138 -3.58 -10.47 2.28
C ARG A 138 -4.39 -9.53 3.17
N MET A 139 -4.14 -9.61 4.47
CA MET A 139 -4.73 -8.71 5.47
C MET A 139 -3.75 -7.59 5.81
N LEU A 140 -4.28 -6.44 6.22
CA LEU A 140 -3.47 -5.36 6.76
C LEU A 140 -3.20 -5.59 8.25
N ALA A 141 -2.04 -5.16 8.71
CA ALA A 141 -1.68 -5.23 10.12
C ALA A 141 -2.38 -4.14 10.94
N TYR A 142 -2.37 -4.28 12.26
CA TYR A 142 -2.87 -3.23 13.15
C TYR A 142 -2.09 -1.92 12.95
N GLY A 143 -2.79 -0.79 12.90
CA GLY A 143 -2.21 0.54 12.69
C GLY A 143 -1.92 0.88 11.22
N GLU A 144 -2.08 -0.06 10.30
CA GLU A 144 -1.97 0.21 8.89
C GLU A 144 -3.24 0.88 8.35
N LEU A 145 -3.11 2.14 7.93
CA LEU A 145 -4.22 2.92 7.39
C LEU A 145 -4.16 3.01 5.87
N TYR A 146 -5.32 2.94 5.23
CA TYR A 146 -5.39 3.17 3.79
C TYR A 146 -5.15 4.64 3.47
N SER A 147 -4.31 4.89 2.47
CA SER A 147 -4.05 6.21 1.91
C SER A 147 -4.20 6.15 0.39
N GLU A 148 -4.57 7.28 -0.22
CA GLU A 148 -4.61 7.37 -1.67
C GLU A 148 -3.24 7.03 -2.28
N GLY A 149 -3.20 6.12 -3.26
CA GLY A 149 -1.96 5.63 -3.88
C GLY A 149 -1.31 4.44 -3.17
N ARG A 150 -1.84 4.00 -2.02
CA ARG A 150 -1.31 2.84 -1.28
C ARG A 150 -1.30 1.56 -2.12
N GLU A 151 -2.28 1.36 -3.00
CA GLU A 151 -2.33 0.18 -3.86
C GLU A 151 -1.09 0.01 -4.76
N LYS A 152 -0.56 1.11 -5.30
CA LYS A 152 0.64 1.08 -6.15
C LYS A 152 1.88 0.80 -5.32
N ALA A 153 1.97 1.42 -4.14
CA ALA A 153 3.05 1.18 -3.20
C ALA A 153 3.06 -0.28 -2.71
N ASP A 154 1.89 -0.84 -2.41
CA ASP A 154 1.73 -2.21 -1.97
C ASP A 154 2.14 -3.22 -3.07
N GLN A 155 1.78 -2.95 -4.32
CA GLN A 155 2.22 -3.76 -5.46
C GLN A 155 3.74 -3.71 -5.64
N TYR A 156 4.31 -2.50 -5.61
CA TYR A 156 5.75 -2.30 -5.69
C TYR A 156 6.51 -3.02 -4.56
N ASN A 157 6.02 -2.90 -3.32
CA ASN A 157 6.62 -3.58 -2.17
C ASN A 157 6.61 -5.10 -2.32
N HIS A 158 5.54 -5.65 -2.89
CA HIS A 158 5.43 -7.09 -3.15
C HIS A 158 6.43 -7.56 -4.22
N ASP A 159 6.63 -6.76 -5.26
CA ASP A 159 7.61 -7.06 -6.32
C ASP A 159 9.04 -6.97 -5.78
N VAL A 160 9.36 -5.91 -5.03
CA VAL A 160 10.67 -5.75 -4.37
C VAL A 160 10.93 -6.86 -3.36
N ALA A 161 9.92 -7.31 -2.62
CA ALA A 161 10.07 -8.40 -1.65
C ALA A 161 10.52 -9.72 -2.29
N ARG A 162 10.22 -9.94 -3.58
CA ARG A 162 10.67 -11.12 -4.34
C ARG A 162 12.08 -10.96 -4.91
N MET A 163 12.55 -9.73 -5.08
CA MET A 163 13.88 -9.45 -5.59
C MET A 163 14.93 -9.77 -4.52
N ARG A 164 15.94 -10.55 -4.90
CA ARG A 164 17.06 -10.93 -4.02
C ARG A 164 18.38 -10.82 -4.78
N PRO A 165 19.44 -10.32 -4.14
CA PRO A 165 20.78 -10.31 -4.73
C PRO A 165 21.18 -11.72 -5.21
N GLY A 166 21.83 -11.78 -6.37
CA GLY A 166 22.24 -13.04 -7.00
C GLY A 166 21.18 -13.71 -7.89
N LYS A 167 19.90 -13.33 -7.79
CA LYS A 167 18.86 -13.81 -8.70
C LYS A 167 18.47 -12.73 -9.71
N ILE A 168 18.59 -13.05 -10.99
CA ILE A 168 18.25 -12.15 -12.10
C ILE A 168 17.11 -12.80 -12.88
N SER A 169 16.01 -12.08 -13.05
CA SER A 169 14.87 -12.56 -13.84
C SER A 169 15.23 -12.67 -15.32
N LEU A 170 14.56 -13.58 -16.03
CA LEU A 170 14.77 -13.78 -17.47
C LEU A 170 14.60 -12.47 -18.27
N LEU A 171 13.55 -11.71 -17.95
CA LEU A 171 13.30 -10.40 -18.59
C LEU A 171 14.47 -9.43 -18.40
N LEU A 172 15.07 -9.40 -17.20
CA LEU A 172 16.20 -8.54 -16.92
C LEU A 172 17.48 -9.04 -17.63
N ARG A 173 17.69 -10.36 -17.70
CA ARG A 173 18.81 -10.94 -18.47
C ARG A 173 18.74 -10.53 -19.94
N LEU A 174 17.57 -10.67 -20.56
CA LEU A 174 17.35 -10.27 -21.95
C LEU A 174 17.56 -8.76 -22.15
N ALA A 175 17.04 -7.93 -21.24
CA ALA A 175 17.22 -6.48 -21.31
C ALA A 175 18.69 -6.03 -21.20
N VAL A 176 19.50 -6.78 -20.44
CA VAL A 176 20.94 -6.53 -20.27
C VAL A 176 21.77 -7.16 -21.39
N GLY A 177 21.18 -8.02 -22.24
CA GLY A 177 21.89 -8.76 -23.28
C GLY A 177 22.70 -9.95 -22.75
N MET A 178 22.31 -10.50 -21.59
CA MET A 178 22.88 -11.74 -21.05
C MET A 178 22.25 -12.97 -21.72
N LEU A 179 22.99 -14.07 -21.76
CA LEU A 179 22.43 -15.37 -22.18
C LEU A 179 21.29 -15.79 -21.26
N GLU A 180 20.32 -16.51 -21.83
CA GLU A 180 19.12 -16.99 -21.12
C GLU A 180 19.44 -18.02 -20.04
N SER A 181 20.60 -18.67 -20.10
CA SER A 181 21.01 -19.68 -19.12
C SER A 181 21.28 -19.06 -17.74
N GLU A 182 20.78 -19.70 -16.69
CA GLU A 182 21.01 -19.25 -15.31
C GLU A 182 22.48 -19.29 -14.91
N THR A 183 23.26 -20.15 -15.57
CA THR A 183 24.71 -20.29 -15.39
C THR A 183 25.51 -19.16 -16.03
N ALA A 184 24.88 -18.28 -16.82
CA ALA A 184 25.55 -17.14 -17.40
C ALA A 184 25.96 -16.16 -16.30
N VAL A 185 27.27 -16.00 -16.16
CA VAL A 185 27.97 -15.13 -15.22
C VAL A 185 27.67 -13.67 -15.59
N PRO A 186 27.14 -12.85 -14.67
CA PRO A 186 26.92 -11.43 -14.92
C PRO A 186 28.19 -10.65 -15.29
N PRO A 187 28.09 -9.61 -16.14
CA PRO A 187 29.26 -8.89 -16.66
C PRO A 187 30.06 -8.15 -15.57
N TRP A 188 29.42 -7.77 -14.47
CA TRP A 188 30.07 -7.09 -13.35
C TRP A 188 30.93 -8.02 -12.48
N ILE A 189 30.94 -9.33 -12.74
CA ILE A 189 31.80 -10.25 -11.97
C ILE A 189 33.28 -9.95 -12.19
N THR A 190 33.68 -9.50 -13.38
CA THR A 190 35.07 -9.06 -13.63
C THR A 190 35.49 -7.94 -12.70
N VAL A 191 34.63 -6.93 -12.53
CA VAL A 191 34.85 -5.80 -11.61
C VAL A 191 34.84 -6.28 -10.15
N MET A 192 34.03 -7.28 -9.80
CA MET A 192 34.00 -7.85 -8.45
C MET A 192 35.26 -8.68 -8.13
N HIS A 193 35.97 -9.24 -9.12
CA HIS A 193 37.29 -9.84 -8.88
C HIS A 193 38.34 -8.80 -8.51
N GLU A 194 38.27 -7.61 -9.12
CA GLU A 194 39.25 -6.54 -8.87
C GLU A 194 38.96 -5.78 -7.57
N LEU A 195 37.69 -5.43 -7.32
CA LEU A 195 37.28 -4.62 -6.18
C LEU A 195 36.82 -5.44 -4.97
N GLY A 196 36.54 -6.72 -5.16
CA GLY A 196 35.92 -7.59 -4.17
C GLY A 196 34.38 -7.52 -4.16
N LYS A 197 33.77 -8.27 -3.24
CA LYS A 197 32.31 -8.36 -3.09
C LYS A 197 31.69 -7.04 -2.61
N PRO A 198 30.40 -6.79 -2.92
CA PRO A 198 29.68 -5.66 -2.35
C PRO A 198 29.73 -5.65 -0.81
N PRO A 199 30.06 -4.51 -0.17
CA PRO A 199 30.30 -4.45 1.28
C PRO A 199 29.04 -4.77 2.10
N SER A 200 27.84 -4.52 1.57
CA SER A 200 26.58 -4.88 2.22
C SER A 200 26.25 -6.37 2.16
N TYR A 201 26.94 -7.14 1.30
CA TYR A 201 26.64 -8.54 1.01
C TYR A 201 27.91 -9.41 1.03
N LEU A 202 28.71 -9.29 2.09
CA LEU A 202 29.97 -10.04 2.24
C LEU A 202 29.78 -11.57 2.22
N ASN A 203 28.68 -12.05 2.82
CA ASN A 203 28.37 -13.48 2.92
C ASN A 203 27.65 -14.04 1.68
N LEU A 204 27.45 -13.23 0.65
CA LEU A 204 26.81 -13.69 -0.58
C LEU A 204 27.79 -14.58 -1.35
N LEU A 205 27.35 -15.80 -1.65
CA LEU A 205 28.09 -16.73 -2.50
C LEU A 205 27.81 -16.38 -3.96
N ILE A 206 28.87 -16.09 -4.71
CA ILE A 206 28.77 -15.68 -6.12
C ILE A 206 29.49 -16.71 -6.98
N PRO A 207 28.76 -17.49 -7.79
CA PRO A 207 29.37 -18.47 -8.70
C PRO A 207 30.35 -17.79 -9.66
N GLY A 208 31.62 -18.24 -9.65
CA GLY A 208 32.69 -17.72 -10.48
C GLY A 208 33.60 -16.70 -9.79
N LEU A 209 33.20 -16.17 -8.63
CA LEU A 209 34.04 -15.31 -7.78
C LEU A 209 34.56 -16.06 -6.55
N ASP A 210 33.69 -16.84 -5.90
CA ASP A 210 34.03 -17.82 -4.86
C ASP A 210 34.24 -19.21 -5.47
#